data_AF-A0A2R4ZUM9-F1
#
_entry.id   AF-A0A2R4ZUM9-F1
#
_cell.length_a   1.000
_cell.length_b   1.000
_cell.length_c   1.000
_cell.angle_alpha   90.00
_cell.angle_beta   90.00
_cell.angle_gamma   90.00
#
_symmetry.space_group_name_H-M   'P 1'
#
loop_
_entity.id
_entity.type
_entity.pdbx_description
1 polymer ?
#
loop_
_entity_poly.entity_id
_entity_poly.type
_entity_poly.pdbx_seq_one_letter_code
_entity_poly.pdbx_strand_id
1 'polypeptide(L)'
;MRLLAIALLLLILSATQLSLLSTSANTNTAKCVRIDVPAVEGQSGKGSVVSVAVCINPGGNSLRVYGTDKIETDTLISIITAYIIAQLLSNKSPSSYDIDISFEKNVQDVSGPSAGAIMTLALYSLLNSSEYNGLSGTGAINLDGSIEAVGGIPQKLSALRTSGYKEVFLPIANYIQYRQLIESQFRDLKVLPVSSIVDLLNTSPPSWSLEAGEEYVIDVISNVSRDHEVVMRDLLERLVNIYISRVSDTGSTEYRLAMSIVDKVRRNPPSDGYALINLYYLSLVQLIQAIVDRDLNGYGRILIQRAVEEYNKSIDRLATVFSDIPRSMDLDRFLLYLLIFERAVNLASYDSVVKAYAGSGDTGSIARVAGTLYGRALSIDYWLDVLGNMTHSTGVIVELDNVYGVSRNILRILGVSNISETAVSNLTKIIGPRVDLAALETLNTVYTLYSYLQNYSYTVRGSTLSQIISRGVGAGASSNALDQLKKSGYITNMLGIMHSGVARSIYSFPLWVLNNIDPQSQDTGILVSSLLSTSASALSLNMLYMIFSKRVSTPLSLELSGEAKNVLQGPAERRSSTDASTIDLDRLSELLTLVSIAISTITLLIYIILSRSGKPNQARH
;
A
#
# COMPACT_ATOMS: atom_id res chain seq x y z
N MET A 1 -6.69 58.43 58.00
CA MET A 1 -7.07 58.59 56.57
C MET A 1 -6.15 57.83 55.61
N ARG A 2 -4.81 57.97 55.66
CA ARG A 2 -3.89 57.26 54.73
C ARG A 2 -3.94 55.73 54.80
N LEU A 3 -4.10 55.15 55.99
CA LEU A 3 -4.25 53.69 56.17
C LEU A 3 -5.58 53.14 55.62
N LEU A 4 -6.65 53.92 55.70
CA LEU A 4 -7.97 53.52 55.18
C LEU A 4 -7.99 53.54 53.64
N ALA A 5 -7.30 54.52 53.03
CA ALA A 5 -7.15 54.61 51.58
C ALA A 5 -6.31 53.47 51.01
N ILE A 6 -5.23 53.06 51.69
CA ILE A 6 -4.41 51.92 51.29
C ILE A 6 -5.19 50.60 51.40
N ALA A 7 -5.97 50.42 52.48
CA ALA A 7 -6.83 49.25 52.65
C ALA A 7 -7.92 49.16 51.56
N LEU A 8 -8.54 50.29 51.19
CA LEU A 8 -9.53 50.33 50.10
C LEU A 8 -8.89 50.03 48.74
N LEU A 9 -7.68 50.56 48.47
CA LEU A 9 -6.98 50.31 47.21
C LEU A 9 -6.58 48.83 47.06
N LEU A 10 -6.16 48.18 48.15
CA LEU A 10 -5.83 46.75 48.17
C LEU A 10 -7.07 45.86 48.01
N LEU A 11 -8.22 46.27 48.55
CA LEU A 11 -9.52 45.59 48.38
C LEU A 11 -10.07 45.71 46.95
N ILE A 12 -9.86 46.87 46.31
CA ILE A 12 -10.24 47.07 44.91
C ILE A 12 -9.30 46.29 43.99
N LEU A 13 -7.98 46.27 44.27
CA LEU A 13 -7.03 45.45 43.50
C LEU A 13 -7.35 43.95 43.62
N SER A 14 -7.70 43.45 44.81
CA SER A 14 -8.07 42.04 45.00
C SER A 14 -9.41 41.69 44.32
N ALA A 15 -10.38 42.60 44.31
CA ALA A 15 -11.64 42.43 43.58
C ALA A 15 -11.45 42.45 42.04
N THR A 16 -10.51 43.24 41.53
CA THR A 16 -10.14 43.22 40.09
C THR A 16 -9.35 41.97 39.70
N GLN A 17 -8.56 41.40 40.62
CA GLN A 17 -7.91 40.10 40.39
C GLN A 17 -8.89 38.93 40.42
N LEU A 18 -9.95 39.01 41.23
CA LEU A 18 -10.98 37.96 41.32
C LEU A 18 -11.94 37.95 40.12
N SER A 19 -12.16 39.09 39.46
CA SER A 19 -12.94 39.15 38.20
C SER A 19 -12.15 38.66 36.98
N LEU A 20 -10.81 38.72 37.01
CA LEU A 20 -9.92 38.09 36.03
C LEU A 20 -9.75 36.57 36.22
N LEU A 21 -10.16 36.03 37.37
CA LEU A 21 -10.19 34.58 37.67
C LEU A 21 -11.55 33.92 37.39
N SER A 22 -12.49 34.67 36.82
CA SER A 22 -13.73 34.13 36.23
C SER A 22 -13.63 34.02 34.71
N THR A 23 -12.45 33.68 34.16
CA THR A 23 -12.47 32.90 32.94
C THR A 23 -13.17 31.60 33.30
N SER A 24 -14.38 31.40 32.77
CA SER A 24 -15.01 30.08 32.75
C SER A 24 -13.91 29.07 32.43
N ALA A 25 -13.59 28.20 33.39
CA ALA A 25 -12.93 26.96 33.07
C ALA A 25 -13.88 26.29 32.08
N ASN A 26 -13.62 26.50 30.79
CA ASN A 26 -14.27 25.77 29.74
C ASN A 26 -13.67 24.38 29.91
N THR A 27 -14.27 23.59 30.80
CA THR A 27 -13.96 22.18 30.97
C THR A 27 -14.40 21.52 29.68
N ASN A 28 -13.61 21.70 28.62
CA ASN A 28 -13.64 20.83 27.45
C ASN A 28 -13.14 19.48 27.95
N THR A 29 -14.04 18.74 28.59
CA THR A 29 -13.79 17.36 29.00
C THR A 29 -13.34 16.60 27.78
N ALA A 30 -12.13 16.03 27.83
CA ALA A 30 -11.62 15.12 26.82
C ALA A 30 -12.71 14.11 26.45
N LYS A 31 -13.07 14.03 25.17
CA LYS A 31 -14.02 13.00 24.72
C LYS A 31 -13.21 11.75 24.51
N CYS A 32 -13.47 10.73 25.32
CA CYS A 32 -12.75 9.48 25.30
C CYS A 32 -13.70 8.30 25.05
N VAL A 33 -13.22 7.33 24.27
CA VAL A 33 -13.84 6.03 24.08
C VAL A 33 -12.84 4.97 24.53
N ARG A 34 -13.32 3.98 25.26
CA ARG A 34 -12.53 2.80 25.62
C ARG A 34 -12.86 1.67 24.66
N ILE A 35 -11.85 1.09 24.04
CA ILE A 35 -11.96 -0.06 23.16
C ILE A 35 -11.14 -1.22 23.71
N ASP A 36 -11.65 -2.42 23.60
CA ASP A 36 -10.89 -3.62 23.92
C ASP A 36 -10.39 -4.25 22.64
N VAL A 37 -9.07 -4.38 22.51
CA VAL A 37 -8.40 -4.88 21.31
C VAL A 37 -7.87 -6.28 21.57
N PRO A 38 -8.31 -7.31 20.82
CA PRO A 38 -7.75 -8.65 20.96
C PRO A 38 -6.35 -8.73 20.32
N ALA A 39 -5.39 -9.24 21.08
CA ALA A 39 -4.00 -9.39 20.67
C ALA A 39 -3.52 -10.84 20.86
N VAL A 40 -2.36 -11.15 20.28
CA VAL A 40 -1.63 -12.39 20.55
C VAL A 40 -0.28 -12.02 21.13
N GLU A 41 0.02 -12.54 22.31
CA GLU A 41 1.29 -12.32 22.99
C GLU A 41 2.43 -13.02 22.24
N GLY A 42 3.49 -12.28 21.91
CA GLY A 42 4.59 -12.80 21.08
C GLY A 42 5.35 -13.97 21.69
N GLN A 43 5.54 -14.01 23.01
CA GLN A 43 6.30 -15.07 23.69
C GLN A 43 5.47 -16.33 23.96
N SER A 44 4.23 -16.17 24.40
CA SER A 44 3.37 -17.28 24.83
C SER A 44 2.50 -17.82 23.69
N GLY A 45 2.27 -17.03 22.63
CA GLY A 45 1.28 -17.30 21.60
C GLY A 45 -0.16 -17.29 22.13
N LYS A 46 -0.39 -16.82 23.36
CA LYS A 46 -1.70 -16.77 23.99
C LYS A 46 -2.47 -15.54 23.52
N GLY A 47 -3.79 -15.68 23.39
CA GLY A 47 -4.67 -14.54 23.15
C GLY A 47 -4.89 -13.72 24.41
N SER A 48 -4.87 -12.40 24.28
CA SER A 48 -5.17 -11.45 25.35
C SER A 48 -6.06 -10.31 24.84
N VAL A 49 -6.66 -9.56 25.77
CA VAL A 49 -7.43 -8.35 25.46
C VAL A 49 -6.69 -7.17 26.05
N VAL A 50 -6.40 -6.18 25.20
CA VAL A 50 -5.68 -4.95 25.55
C VAL A 50 -6.68 -3.81 25.56
N SER A 51 -6.85 -3.15 26.71
CA SER A 51 -7.77 -2.01 26.84
C SER A 51 -7.11 -0.69 26.41
N VAL A 52 -7.71 -0.19 25.34
CA VAL A 52 -7.55 1.01 24.51
C VAL A 52 -8.24 2.29 24.93
N ALA A 53 -7.66 3.25 25.65
CA ALA A 53 -8.32 4.56 25.79
C ALA A 53 -7.95 5.47 24.63
N VAL A 54 -8.93 5.83 23.79
CA VAL A 54 -8.78 6.75 22.66
C VAL A 54 -9.50 8.04 22.99
N CYS A 55 -8.80 9.17 22.97
CA CYS A 55 -9.38 10.47 23.27
C CYS A 55 -9.13 11.48 22.14
N ILE A 56 -10.10 12.37 21.91
CA ILE A 56 -9.90 13.59 21.14
C ILE A 56 -9.99 14.80 22.07
N ASN A 57 -9.02 15.70 21.95
CA ASN A 57 -8.93 16.93 22.73
C ASN A 57 -8.84 18.12 21.79
N PRO A 58 -9.56 19.23 22.01
CA PRO A 58 -9.33 20.45 21.23
C PRO A 58 -7.84 20.83 21.29
N GLY A 59 -7.17 20.96 20.15
CA GLY A 59 -5.72 20.99 20.13
C GLY A 59 -5.09 21.16 18.74
N GLY A 60 -3.76 21.04 18.72
CA GLY A 60 -2.89 21.37 17.58
C GLY A 60 -2.58 20.20 16.66
N ASN A 61 -3.49 19.22 16.54
CA ASN A 61 -3.36 18.09 15.62
C ASN A 61 -2.15 17.18 15.91
N SER A 62 -1.86 16.90 17.18
CA SER A 62 -0.83 15.96 17.61
C SER A 62 -1.38 14.55 17.83
N LEU A 63 -0.56 13.52 17.57
CA LEU A 63 -0.82 12.13 17.96
C LEU A 63 0.06 11.80 19.16
N ARG A 64 -0.55 11.39 20.26
CA ARG A 64 0.17 11.04 21.49
C ARG A 64 -0.15 9.61 21.89
N VAL A 65 0.87 8.81 22.14
CA VAL A 65 0.73 7.39 22.50
C VAL A 65 1.40 7.14 23.85
N TYR A 66 0.63 6.57 24.78
CA TYR A 66 1.03 6.35 26.19
C TYR A 66 0.81 4.89 26.60
N GLY A 67 1.57 4.41 27.58
CA GLY A 67 1.36 3.08 28.19
C GLY A 67 2.00 1.92 27.41
N THR A 68 3.01 2.21 26.60
CA THR A 68 3.82 1.19 25.93
C THR A 68 5.30 1.57 25.89
N ASP A 69 6.21 0.60 25.85
CA ASP A 69 7.66 0.86 25.76
C ASP A 69 8.14 1.00 24.30
N LYS A 70 7.39 0.41 23.36
CA LYS A 70 7.72 0.44 21.93
C LYS A 70 6.49 0.21 21.06
N ILE A 71 6.42 0.98 19.97
CA ILE A 71 5.43 0.81 18.91
C ILE A 71 6.11 0.60 17.56
N GLU A 72 5.65 -0.37 16.79
CA GLU A 72 6.18 -0.65 15.46
C GLU A 72 5.54 0.23 14.37
N THR A 73 6.29 0.43 13.27
CA THR A 73 5.89 1.31 12.17
C THR A 73 4.58 0.90 11.51
N ASP A 74 4.28 -0.39 11.41
CA ASP A 74 3.04 -0.89 10.82
C ASP A 74 1.81 -0.54 11.68
N THR A 75 1.94 -0.56 13.02
CA THR A 75 0.93 -0.07 13.94
C THR A 75 0.73 1.44 13.78
N LEU A 76 1.83 2.22 13.68
CA LEU A 76 1.74 3.67 13.46
C LEU A 76 1.03 4.01 12.15
N ILE A 77 1.39 3.33 11.04
CA ILE A 77 0.70 3.50 9.76
C ILE A 77 -0.77 3.10 9.89
N SER A 78 -1.09 2.02 10.62
CA SER A 78 -2.48 1.60 10.88
C SER A 78 -3.27 2.65 11.65
N ILE A 79 -2.68 3.28 12.66
CA ILE A 79 -3.30 4.38 13.43
C ILE A 79 -3.53 5.61 12.53
N ILE A 80 -2.54 6.00 11.74
CA ILE A 80 -2.66 7.13 10.81
C ILE A 80 -3.72 6.84 9.74
N THR A 81 -3.78 5.61 9.24
CA THR A 81 -4.79 5.17 8.27
C THR A 81 -6.18 5.21 8.89
N ALA A 82 -6.35 4.67 10.10
CA ALA A 82 -7.60 4.73 10.85
C ALA A 82 -8.05 6.18 11.10
N TYR A 83 -7.10 7.05 11.44
CA TYR A 83 -7.33 8.47 11.61
C TYR A 83 -7.85 9.11 10.34
N ILE A 84 -7.18 8.92 9.21
CA ILE A 84 -7.58 9.52 7.93
C ILE A 84 -8.96 9.01 7.51
N ILE A 85 -9.23 7.72 7.61
CA ILE A 85 -10.51 7.12 7.22
C ILE A 85 -11.66 7.62 8.09
N ALA A 86 -11.43 7.78 9.40
CA ALA A 86 -12.43 8.35 10.30
C ALA A 86 -12.82 9.79 9.89
N GLN A 87 -11.87 10.60 9.40
CA GLN A 87 -12.16 11.96 8.89
C GLN A 87 -13.03 11.92 7.65
N LEU A 88 -12.66 11.05 6.71
CA LEU A 88 -13.35 10.90 5.43
C LEU A 88 -14.81 10.48 5.63
N LEU A 89 -15.03 9.49 6.51
CA LEU A 89 -16.37 9.01 6.82
C LEU A 89 -17.20 10.02 7.61
N SER A 90 -16.57 10.78 8.52
CA SER A 90 -17.27 11.77 9.34
C SER A 90 -17.46 13.12 8.63
N ASN A 91 -16.79 13.34 7.50
CA ASN A 91 -16.65 14.63 6.83
C ASN A 91 -16.25 15.76 7.80
N LYS A 92 -15.40 15.42 8.78
CA LYS A 92 -14.91 16.33 9.82
C LYS A 92 -13.40 16.28 9.86
N SER A 93 -12.78 17.45 9.71
CA SER A 93 -11.35 17.59 9.93
C SER A 93 -11.06 17.68 11.44
N PRO A 94 -10.20 16.81 11.98
CA PRO A 94 -9.68 16.89 13.33
C PRO A 94 -8.41 17.71 13.37
N SER A 95 -8.13 18.53 12.35
CA SER A 95 -7.04 19.52 12.43
C SER A 95 -7.16 20.45 13.65
N SER A 96 -8.34 20.48 14.29
CA SER A 96 -8.60 21.16 15.57
C SER A 96 -8.51 20.25 16.81
N TYR A 97 -8.08 18.98 16.67
CA TYR A 97 -8.02 18.00 17.74
C TYR A 97 -6.68 17.29 17.84
N ASP A 98 -6.16 17.16 19.05
CA ASP A 98 -5.14 16.17 19.39
C ASP A 98 -5.78 14.80 19.64
N ILE A 99 -5.06 13.74 19.31
CA ILE A 99 -5.46 12.36 19.56
C ILE A 99 -4.55 11.73 20.59
N ASP A 100 -5.15 11.24 21.67
CA ASP A 100 -4.44 10.47 22.69
C ASP A 100 -4.84 9.00 22.60
N ILE A 101 -3.84 8.12 22.52
CA ILE A 101 -4.00 6.67 22.56
C ILE A 101 -3.25 6.18 23.80
N SER A 102 -3.99 5.73 24.80
CA SER A 102 -3.45 5.31 26.09
C SER A 102 -3.75 3.83 26.34
N PHE A 103 -2.71 3.01 26.39
CA PHE A 103 -2.80 1.62 26.83
C PHE A 103 -2.94 1.60 28.37
N GLU A 104 -4.03 1.04 28.88
CA GLU A 104 -4.37 1.13 30.31
C GLU A 104 -3.49 0.28 31.23
N LYS A 105 -2.89 -0.76 30.66
CA LYS A 105 -1.83 -1.55 31.29
C LYS A 105 -0.58 -1.37 30.44
N ASN A 106 0.58 -1.24 31.08
CA ASN A 106 1.84 -1.14 30.35
C ASN A 106 2.01 -2.38 29.45
N VAL A 107 1.99 -2.15 28.14
CA VAL A 107 2.24 -3.17 27.12
C VAL A 107 3.65 -2.98 26.60
N GLN A 108 4.50 -3.98 26.80
CA GLN A 108 5.92 -3.88 26.46
C GLN A 108 6.14 -3.51 24.99
N ASP A 109 5.62 -4.30 24.06
CA ASP A 109 5.76 -4.07 22.61
C ASP A 109 4.39 -4.12 21.93
N VAL A 110 4.05 -3.10 21.14
CA VAL A 110 2.84 -3.05 20.32
C VAL A 110 3.19 -3.10 18.84
N SER A 111 2.79 -4.18 18.17
CA SER A 111 3.00 -4.41 16.74
C SER A 111 1.77 -4.91 16.02
N GLY A 112 1.77 -4.76 14.69
CA GLY A 112 0.76 -5.33 13.83
C GLY A 112 -0.41 -4.37 13.54
N PRO A 113 -0.96 -4.40 12.32
CA PRO A 113 -2.05 -3.51 11.91
C PRO A 113 -3.43 -3.88 12.48
N SER A 114 -3.53 -4.96 13.26
CA SER A 114 -4.80 -5.67 13.51
C SER A 114 -5.85 -4.95 14.36
N ALA A 115 -5.49 -3.79 14.93
CA ALA A 115 -6.38 -2.90 15.66
C ALA A 115 -6.99 -1.79 14.77
N GLY A 116 -6.61 -1.71 13.49
CA GLY A 116 -6.96 -0.61 12.61
C GLY A 116 -8.47 -0.37 12.48
N ALA A 117 -9.25 -1.43 12.29
CA ALA A 117 -10.70 -1.32 12.13
C ALA A 117 -11.40 -0.77 13.40
N ILE A 118 -11.06 -1.31 14.58
CA ILE A 118 -11.66 -0.87 15.85
C ILE A 118 -11.18 0.53 16.26
N MET A 119 -9.93 0.89 15.94
CA MET A 119 -9.41 2.25 16.11
C MET A 119 -10.18 3.24 15.22
N THR A 120 -10.48 2.85 13.98
CA THR A 120 -11.28 3.68 13.05
C THR A 120 -12.69 3.91 13.60
N LEU A 121 -13.33 2.86 14.12
CA LEU A 121 -14.65 2.93 14.76
C LEU A 121 -14.66 3.87 15.98
N ALA A 122 -13.62 3.79 16.83
CA ALA A 122 -13.48 4.67 18.00
C ALA A 122 -13.33 6.14 17.59
N LEU A 123 -12.40 6.42 16.66
CA LEU A 123 -12.15 7.78 16.16
C LEU A 123 -13.38 8.35 15.45
N TYR A 124 -14.05 7.57 14.61
CA TYR A 124 -15.29 7.97 13.96
C TYR A 124 -16.39 8.33 14.98
N SER A 125 -16.54 7.51 16.03
CA SER A 125 -17.53 7.75 17.09
C SER A 125 -17.24 9.05 17.83
N LEU A 126 -15.97 9.29 18.17
CA LEU A 126 -15.51 10.52 18.82
C LEU A 126 -15.77 11.77 17.95
N LEU A 127 -15.42 11.73 16.67
CA LEU A 127 -15.64 12.84 15.73
C LEU A 127 -17.13 13.14 15.52
N ASN A 128 -17.98 12.11 15.57
CA ASN A 128 -19.43 12.27 15.47
C ASN A 128 -20.13 12.53 16.79
N SER A 129 -19.42 12.48 17.92
CA SER A 129 -20.03 12.51 19.25
C SER A 129 -21.15 11.47 19.40
N SER A 130 -20.98 10.32 18.75
CA SER A 130 -21.88 9.18 18.87
C SER A 130 -21.38 8.22 19.94
N GLU A 131 -22.31 7.49 20.55
CA GLU A 131 -21.95 6.46 21.53
C GLU A 131 -21.24 5.29 20.85
N TYR A 132 -20.12 4.86 21.43
CA TYR A 132 -19.46 3.62 21.04
C TYR A 132 -20.21 2.45 21.68
N ASN A 133 -20.75 1.56 20.84
CA ASN A 133 -21.63 0.46 21.25
C ASN A 133 -20.92 -0.70 21.97
N GLY A 134 -19.63 -0.59 22.28
CA GLY A 134 -18.87 -1.63 22.95
C GLY A 134 -18.50 -2.83 22.08
N LEU A 135 -18.68 -2.77 20.75
CA LEU A 135 -18.37 -3.88 19.85
C LEU A 135 -16.85 -4.08 19.69
N SER A 136 -16.32 -5.23 20.10
CA SER A 136 -14.89 -5.57 19.91
C SER A 136 -14.66 -6.47 18.69
N GLY A 137 -13.45 -6.49 18.17
CA GLY A 137 -13.05 -7.32 17.04
C GLY A 137 -11.65 -7.02 16.57
N THR A 138 -11.27 -7.59 15.43
CA THR A 138 -9.93 -7.40 14.85
C THR A 138 -10.03 -7.22 13.34
N GLY A 139 -9.03 -6.59 12.76
CA GLY A 139 -8.93 -6.38 11.32
C GLY A 139 -7.95 -5.27 10.99
N ALA A 140 -7.11 -5.50 10.01
CA ALA A 140 -6.23 -4.45 9.48
C ALA A 140 -7.07 -3.53 8.60
N ILE A 141 -6.95 -2.22 8.79
CA ILE A 141 -7.66 -1.25 7.96
C ILE A 141 -6.77 -0.86 6.78
N ASN A 142 -7.31 -0.88 5.57
CA ASN A 142 -6.59 -0.45 4.39
C ASN A 142 -6.95 0.97 3.97
N LEU A 143 -6.16 1.58 3.08
CA LEU A 143 -6.28 2.99 2.67
C LEU A 143 -7.62 3.32 1.96
N ASP A 144 -8.37 2.34 1.46
CA ASP A 144 -9.74 2.48 0.93
C ASP A 144 -10.84 2.02 1.88
N GLY A 145 -10.53 1.81 3.17
CA GLY A 145 -11.51 1.40 4.17
C GLY A 145 -11.87 -0.08 4.15
N SER A 146 -11.23 -0.91 3.32
CA SER A 146 -11.38 -2.37 3.41
C SER A 146 -10.81 -2.88 4.73
N ILE A 147 -11.45 -3.92 5.28
CA ILE A 147 -11.00 -4.62 6.49
C ILE A 147 -10.34 -5.94 6.07
N GLU A 148 -9.03 -5.99 6.26
CA GLU A 148 -8.14 -7.04 5.78
C GLU A 148 -7.87 -8.10 6.87
N ALA A 149 -7.55 -9.31 6.42
CA ALA A 149 -7.33 -10.47 7.25
C ALA A 149 -6.09 -10.33 8.13
N VAL A 150 -6.18 -10.89 9.34
CA VAL A 150 -5.11 -10.84 10.35
C VAL A 150 -4.79 -12.24 10.88
N GLY A 151 -3.65 -12.36 11.56
CA GLY A 151 -3.23 -13.61 12.21
C GLY A 151 -3.87 -13.82 13.59
N GLY A 152 -3.78 -15.06 14.08
CA GLY A 152 -4.09 -15.40 15.47
C GLY A 152 -5.58 -15.46 15.80
N ILE A 153 -6.44 -15.74 14.83
CA ILE A 153 -7.90 -15.70 15.01
C ILE A 153 -8.41 -16.62 16.14
N PRO A 154 -7.99 -17.90 16.24
CA PRO A 154 -8.45 -18.75 17.34
C PRO A 154 -8.11 -18.18 18.72
N GLN A 155 -6.89 -17.66 18.88
CA GLN A 155 -6.40 -17.04 20.12
C GLN A 155 -7.21 -15.79 20.46
N LYS A 156 -7.42 -14.91 19.48
CA LYS A 156 -8.15 -13.65 19.63
C LYS A 156 -9.62 -13.86 19.98
N LEU A 157 -10.30 -14.80 19.30
CA LEU A 157 -11.68 -15.16 19.63
C LEU A 157 -11.79 -15.75 21.04
N SER A 158 -10.85 -16.61 21.43
CA SER A 158 -10.80 -17.17 22.79
C SER A 158 -10.62 -16.08 23.85
N ALA A 159 -9.77 -15.09 23.59
CA ALA A 159 -9.55 -13.97 24.50
C ALA A 159 -10.83 -13.14 24.69
N LEU A 160 -11.49 -12.73 23.61
CA LEU A 160 -12.74 -11.96 23.68
C LEU A 160 -13.86 -12.73 24.38
N ARG A 161 -14.04 -14.00 24.02
CA ARG A 161 -15.02 -14.89 24.67
C ARG A 161 -14.78 -14.98 26.19
N THR A 162 -13.52 -15.14 26.60
CA THR A 162 -13.16 -15.25 28.02
C THR A 162 -13.33 -13.93 28.76
N SER A 163 -13.15 -12.80 28.07
CA SER A 163 -13.44 -11.46 28.59
C SER A 163 -14.93 -11.10 28.60
N GLY A 164 -15.83 -12.04 28.26
CA GLY A 164 -17.27 -11.87 28.40
C GLY A 164 -18.01 -11.33 27.18
N TYR A 165 -17.32 -11.07 26.07
CA TYR A 165 -17.95 -10.63 24.82
C TYR A 165 -18.94 -11.69 24.30
N LYS A 166 -20.11 -11.23 23.87
CA LYS A 166 -21.16 -12.07 23.26
C LYS A 166 -21.28 -11.84 21.75
N GLU A 167 -20.80 -10.70 21.28
CA GLU A 167 -20.80 -10.32 19.88
C GLU A 167 -19.47 -9.64 19.56
N VAL A 168 -18.86 -10.03 18.44
CA VAL A 168 -17.57 -9.53 17.97
C VAL A 168 -17.57 -9.43 16.45
N PHE A 169 -16.70 -8.61 15.86
CA PHE A 169 -16.48 -8.61 14.41
C PHE A 169 -15.16 -9.28 14.00
N LEU A 170 -15.14 -9.86 12.80
CA LEU A 170 -13.95 -10.38 12.13
C LEU A 170 -13.91 -9.95 10.65
N PRO A 171 -12.73 -9.85 10.05
CA PRO A 171 -12.62 -9.67 8.61
C PRO A 171 -13.30 -10.84 7.89
N ILE A 172 -14.06 -10.56 6.83
CA ILE A 172 -14.82 -11.55 6.06
C ILE A 172 -13.92 -12.71 5.60
N ALA A 173 -12.69 -12.41 5.19
CA ALA A 173 -11.69 -13.40 4.80
C ALA A 173 -11.34 -14.38 5.93
N ASN A 174 -11.11 -13.86 7.15
CA ASN A 174 -10.88 -14.72 8.32
C ASN A 174 -12.14 -15.50 8.70
N TYR A 175 -13.33 -14.91 8.58
CA TYR A 175 -14.57 -15.63 8.84
C TYR A 175 -14.74 -16.83 7.89
N ILE A 176 -14.54 -16.63 6.59
CA ILE A 176 -14.58 -17.71 5.59
C ILE A 176 -13.56 -18.79 5.92
N GLN A 177 -12.32 -18.38 6.21
CA GLN A 177 -11.22 -19.29 6.53
C GLN A 177 -11.49 -20.13 7.80
N TYR A 178 -12.02 -19.51 8.85
CA TYR A 178 -12.21 -20.14 10.16
C TYR A 178 -13.66 -20.58 10.41
N ARG A 179 -14.52 -20.62 9.39
CA ARG A 179 -15.96 -20.89 9.53
C ARG A 179 -16.27 -22.14 10.34
N GLN A 180 -15.63 -23.27 10.01
CA GLN A 180 -15.85 -24.53 10.74
C GLN A 180 -15.45 -24.44 12.21
N LEU A 181 -14.37 -23.72 12.53
CA LEU A 181 -13.90 -23.51 13.90
C LEU A 181 -14.87 -22.59 14.67
N ILE A 182 -15.37 -21.53 14.03
CA ILE A 182 -16.37 -20.62 14.60
C ILE A 182 -17.66 -21.40 14.92
N GLU A 183 -18.18 -22.16 13.94
CA GLU A 183 -19.43 -22.93 14.06
C GLU A 183 -19.33 -24.12 15.04
N SER A 184 -18.13 -24.63 15.33
CA SER A 184 -17.96 -25.77 16.25
C SER A 184 -17.55 -25.35 17.67
N GLN A 185 -16.57 -24.45 17.81
CA GLN A 185 -15.93 -24.12 19.09
C GLN A 185 -16.42 -22.80 19.70
N PHE A 186 -16.97 -21.87 18.90
CA PHE A 186 -17.37 -20.52 19.31
C PHE A 186 -18.88 -20.26 19.14
N ARG A 187 -19.72 -21.31 19.28
CA ARG A 187 -21.18 -21.23 19.07
C ARG A 187 -21.92 -20.24 19.98
N ASP A 188 -21.34 -19.94 21.14
CA ASP A 188 -21.84 -19.00 22.13
C ASP A 188 -21.34 -17.55 21.91
N LEU A 189 -20.54 -17.32 20.87
CA LEU A 189 -20.02 -16.02 20.46
C LEU A 189 -20.58 -15.68 19.07
N LYS A 190 -21.38 -14.61 18.96
CA LYS A 190 -21.85 -14.10 17.68
C LYS A 190 -20.71 -13.40 16.95
N VAL A 191 -20.22 -14.01 15.88
CA VAL A 191 -19.14 -13.43 15.05
C VAL A 191 -19.74 -12.77 13.81
N LEU A 192 -19.60 -11.45 13.71
CA LEU A 192 -20.02 -10.62 12.58
C LEU A 192 -18.89 -10.56 11.53
N PRO A 193 -19.09 -11.15 10.33
CA PRO A 193 -18.14 -10.94 9.24
C PRO A 193 -18.31 -9.54 8.64
N VAL A 194 -17.20 -8.80 8.47
CA VAL A 194 -17.19 -7.48 7.85
C VAL A 194 -16.13 -7.38 6.75
N SER A 195 -16.43 -6.72 5.64
CA SER A 195 -15.50 -6.51 4.53
C SER A 195 -14.92 -5.09 4.50
N SER A 196 -15.63 -4.13 5.09
CA SER A 196 -15.24 -2.73 5.13
C SER A 196 -15.65 -2.06 6.44
N ILE A 197 -15.05 -0.90 6.69
CA ILE A 197 -15.46 -0.01 7.78
C ILE A 197 -16.89 0.50 7.62
N VAL A 198 -17.37 0.63 6.38
CA VAL A 198 -18.73 1.06 6.06
C VAL A 198 -19.73 -0.02 6.50
N ASP A 199 -19.42 -1.29 6.26
CA ASP A 199 -20.22 -2.43 6.75
C ASP A 199 -20.28 -2.42 8.28
N LEU A 200 -19.13 -2.20 8.92
CA LEU A 200 -19.01 -2.22 10.38
C LEU A 200 -19.80 -1.08 11.04
N LEU A 201 -19.81 0.09 10.41
CA LEU A 201 -20.61 1.25 10.84
C LEU A 201 -22.09 1.15 10.43
N ASN A 202 -22.45 0.18 9.60
CA ASN A 202 -23.77 0.07 8.96
C ASN A 202 -24.21 1.41 8.33
N THR A 203 -23.29 2.06 7.64
CA THR A 203 -23.51 3.33 6.94
C THR A 203 -23.42 3.14 5.43
N SER A 204 -23.70 4.17 4.65
CA SER A 204 -23.38 4.18 3.21
C SER A 204 -21.98 4.76 3.00
N PRO A 205 -21.23 4.32 1.97
CA PRO A 205 -20.05 5.04 1.53
C PRO A 205 -20.45 6.48 1.22
N PRO A 206 -19.61 7.48 1.54
CA PRO A 206 -19.95 8.83 1.18
C PRO A 206 -19.94 8.95 -0.35
N SER A 207 -20.92 9.67 -0.90
CA SER A 207 -21.06 9.83 -2.34
C SER A 207 -20.32 11.09 -2.79
N TRP A 208 -19.23 10.91 -3.53
CA TRP A 208 -18.56 12.01 -4.23
C TRP A 208 -18.76 11.86 -5.73
N SER A 209 -19.22 12.92 -6.38
CA SER A 209 -19.23 12.99 -7.84
C SER A 209 -17.80 13.12 -8.35
N LEU A 210 -17.51 12.51 -9.50
CA LEU A 210 -16.33 12.86 -10.29
C LEU A 210 -16.30 14.37 -10.47
N GLU A 211 -15.20 14.98 -10.06
CA GLU A 211 -14.93 16.37 -10.43
C GLU A 211 -14.52 16.40 -11.91
N ALA A 212 -14.86 17.47 -12.64
CA ALA A 212 -14.58 17.56 -14.08
C ALA A 212 -13.07 17.37 -14.41
N GLY A 213 -12.18 17.74 -13.48
CA GLY A 213 -10.75 17.50 -13.60
C GLY A 213 -10.36 16.01 -13.55
N GLU A 214 -11.04 15.21 -12.73
CA GLU A 214 -10.78 13.77 -12.61
C GLU A 214 -11.15 13.03 -13.90
N GLU A 215 -12.28 13.38 -14.51
CA GLU A 215 -12.76 12.80 -15.78
C GLU A 215 -11.77 13.06 -16.92
N TYR A 216 -11.25 14.29 -17.02
CA TYR A 216 -10.23 14.65 -18.01
C TYR A 216 -8.96 13.78 -17.90
N VAL A 217 -8.44 13.56 -16.69
CA VAL A 217 -7.23 12.72 -16.49
C VAL A 217 -7.48 11.28 -16.90
N ILE A 218 -8.66 10.75 -16.57
CA ILE A 218 -9.06 9.38 -16.96
C ILE A 218 -9.09 9.27 -18.48
N ASP A 219 -9.67 10.26 -19.17
CA ASP A 219 -9.71 10.28 -20.63
C ASP A 219 -8.31 10.35 -21.26
N VAL A 220 -7.42 11.21 -20.74
CA VAL A 220 -6.03 11.29 -21.22
C VAL A 220 -5.33 9.93 -21.07
N ILE A 221 -5.41 9.32 -19.88
CA ILE A 221 -4.78 8.01 -19.62
C ILE A 221 -5.38 6.94 -20.53
N SER A 222 -6.71 6.92 -20.68
CA SER A 222 -7.41 5.94 -21.51
C SER A 222 -7.01 6.05 -22.98
N ASN A 223 -6.91 7.27 -23.52
CA ASN A 223 -6.52 7.51 -24.90
C ASN A 223 -5.05 7.13 -25.16
N VAL A 224 -4.12 7.60 -24.32
CA VAL A 224 -2.70 7.23 -24.44
C VAL A 224 -2.51 5.72 -24.28
N SER A 225 -3.25 5.09 -23.37
CA SER A 225 -3.21 3.64 -23.20
C SER A 225 -3.65 2.89 -24.46
N ARG A 226 -4.69 3.37 -25.17
CA ARG A 226 -5.14 2.77 -26.43
C ARG A 226 -4.12 2.94 -27.55
N ASP A 227 -3.45 4.09 -27.63
CA ASP A 227 -2.40 4.31 -28.62
C ASP A 227 -1.21 3.36 -28.40
N HIS A 228 -0.78 3.23 -27.14
CA HIS A 228 0.30 2.31 -26.76
C HIS A 228 -0.10 0.85 -26.92
N GLU A 229 -1.38 0.52 -26.72
CA GLU A 229 -1.91 -0.84 -26.86
C GLU A 229 -1.74 -1.39 -28.27
N VAL A 230 -2.02 -0.59 -29.29
CA VAL A 230 -1.86 -0.99 -30.69
C VAL A 230 -0.40 -1.37 -30.98
N VAL A 231 0.54 -0.56 -30.50
CA VAL A 231 1.99 -0.80 -30.65
C VAL A 231 2.41 -2.07 -29.92
N MET A 232 1.96 -2.25 -28.69
CA MET A 232 2.32 -3.39 -27.85
C MET A 232 1.76 -4.71 -28.39
N ARG A 233 0.51 -4.71 -28.88
CA ARG A 233 -0.11 -5.88 -29.51
C ARG A 233 0.65 -6.33 -30.76
N ASP A 234 0.99 -5.40 -31.64
CA ASP A 234 1.77 -5.67 -32.86
C ASP A 234 3.19 -6.17 -32.53
N LEU A 235 3.84 -5.59 -31.51
CA LEU A 235 5.13 -6.09 -31.02
C LEU A 235 5.02 -7.52 -30.47
N LEU A 236 4.00 -7.81 -29.66
CA LEU A 236 3.76 -9.15 -29.12
C LEU A 236 3.53 -10.17 -30.22
N GLU A 237 2.68 -9.88 -31.20
CA GLU A 237 2.41 -10.78 -32.33
C GLU A 237 3.70 -11.12 -33.11
N ARG A 238 4.54 -10.11 -33.38
CA ARG A 238 5.85 -10.33 -34.01
C ARG A 238 6.75 -11.22 -33.16
N LEU A 239 6.83 -10.97 -31.86
CA LEU A 239 7.68 -11.75 -30.96
C LEU A 239 7.17 -13.18 -30.77
N VAL A 240 5.85 -13.41 -30.78
CA VAL A 240 5.27 -14.76 -30.76
C VAL A 240 5.68 -15.53 -32.02
N ASN A 241 5.59 -14.90 -33.20
CA ASN A 241 6.04 -15.54 -34.45
C ASN A 241 7.54 -15.86 -34.43
N ILE A 242 8.36 -14.98 -33.86
CA ILE A 242 9.78 -15.22 -33.67
C ILE A 242 10.02 -16.39 -32.72
N TYR A 243 9.32 -16.42 -31.57
CA TYR A 243 9.42 -17.51 -30.61
C TYR A 243 9.09 -18.85 -31.28
N ILE A 244 7.95 -18.95 -31.97
CA ILE A 244 7.50 -20.17 -32.64
C ILE A 244 8.48 -20.62 -33.73
N SER A 245 9.06 -19.69 -34.49
CA SER A 245 9.93 -20.02 -35.61
C SER A 245 11.38 -20.33 -35.24
N ARG A 246 11.85 -19.85 -34.07
CA ARG A 246 13.28 -19.92 -33.70
C ARG A 246 13.57 -20.67 -32.40
N VAL A 247 12.62 -20.72 -31.46
CA VAL A 247 12.82 -21.38 -30.18
C VAL A 247 12.34 -22.83 -30.25
N SER A 248 13.28 -23.77 -30.18
CA SER A 248 13.01 -25.21 -30.30
C SER A 248 12.25 -25.82 -29.11
N ASP A 249 12.24 -25.14 -27.97
CA ASP A 249 11.54 -25.55 -26.74
C ASP A 249 10.23 -24.77 -26.56
N THR A 250 9.09 -25.40 -26.87
CA THR A 250 7.74 -24.83 -26.64
C THR A 250 7.32 -24.91 -25.16
N GLY A 251 8.20 -25.40 -24.28
CA GLY A 251 7.98 -25.63 -22.86
C GLY A 251 8.47 -24.52 -21.90
N SER A 252 8.85 -23.33 -22.38
CA SER A 252 9.17 -22.20 -21.47
C SER A 252 7.96 -21.84 -20.60
N THR A 253 8.19 -21.68 -19.30
CA THR A 253 7.19 -21.20 -18.36
C THR A 253 6.79 -19.77 -18.70
N GLU A 254 7.76 -18.93 -19.01
CA GLU A 254 7.60 -17.52 -19.36
C GLU A 254 6.74 -17.37 -20.62
N TYR A 255 7.01 -18.16 -21.67
CA TYR A 255 6.16 -18.17 -22.88
C TYR A 255 4.73 -18.59 -22.58
N ARG A 256 4.53 -19.68 -21.82
CA ARG A 256 3.18 -20.14 -21.43
C ARG A 256 2.43 -19.09 -20.61
N LEU A 257 3.11 -18.41 -19.70
CA LEU A 257 2.53 -17.31 -18.93
C LEU A 257 2.12 -16.16 -19.83
N ALA A 258 3.00 -15.74 -20.75
CA ALA A 258 2.72 -14.66 -21.70
C ALA A 258 1.46 -14.96 -22.53
N MET A 259 1.39 -16.17 -23.10
CA MET A 259 0.27 -16.60 -23.93
C MET A 259 -1.02 -16.79 -23.13
N SER A 260 -0.95 -17.30 -21.89
CA SER A 260 -2.11 -17.40 -20.99
C SER A 260 -2.80 -16.04 -20.81
N ILE A 261 -2.00 -15.00 -20.56
CA ILE A 261 -2.50 -13.64 -20.39
C ILE A 261 -3.06 -13.10 -21.71
N VAL A 262 -2.35 -13.27 -22.83
CA VAL A 262 -2.83 -12.84 -24.17
C VAL A 262 -4.17 -13.49 -24.52
N ASP A 263 -4.30 -14.80 -24.30
CA ASP A 263 -5.53 -15.55 -24.56
C ASP A 263 -6.68 -15.12 -23.64
N LYS A 264 -6.36 -14.71 -22.40
CA LYS A 264 -7.34 -14.15 -21.45
C LYS A 264 -7.83 -12.79 -21.94
N VAL A 265 -6.91 -11.90 -22.34
CA VAL A 265 -7.24 -10.58 -22.92
C VAL A 265 -8.06 -10.74 -24.21
N ARG A 266 -7.70 -11.66 -25.09
CA ARG A 266 -8.44 -11.90 -26.35
C ARG A 266 -9.86 -12.38 -26.11
N ARG A 267 -10.08 -13.20 -25.07
CA ARG A 267 -11.41 -13.72 -24.71
C ARG A 267 -12.27 -12.70 -23.97
N ASN A 268 -11.66 -11.89 -23.11
CA ASN A 268 -12.37 -10.89 -22.32
C ASN A 268 -11.52 -9.61 -22.17
N PRO A 269 -11.45 -8.76 -23.20
CA PRO A 269 -10.60 -7.57 -23.15
C PRO A 269 -11.12 -6.59 -22.08
N PRO A 270 -10.24 -6.00 -21.25
CA PRO A 270 -10.63 -4.87 -20.41
C PRO A 270 -11.22 -3.73 -21.25
N SER A 271 -12.28 -3.11 -20.75
CA SER A 271 -12.88 -1.92 -21.37
C SER A 271 -12.04 -0.65 -21.15
N ASP A 272 -11.28 -0.63 -20.06
CA ASP A 272 -10.37 0.46 -19.69
C ASP A 272 -9.00 0.27 -20.33
N GLY A 273 -8.46 1.36 -20.90
CA GLY A 273 -7.19 1.34 -21.62
C GLY A 273 -6.01 0.95 -20.72
N TYR A 274 -5.96 1.45 -19.48
CA TYR A 274 -4.83 1.22 -18.58
C TYR A 274 -4.72 -0.25 -18.17
N ALA A 275 -5.85 -0.89 -17.86
CA ALA A 275 -5.88 -2.31 -17.56
C ALA A 275 -5.38 -3.16 -18.74
N LEU A 276 -5.79 -2.79 -19.96
CA LEU A 276 -5.42 -3.49 -21.19
C LEU A 276 -3.93 -3.39 -21.48
N ILE A 277 -3.36 -2.18 -21.48
CA ILE A 277 -1.93 -1.97 -21.74
C ILE A 277 -1.05 -2.67 -20.70
N ASN A 278 -1.46 -2.67 -19.43
CA ASN A 278 -0.70 -3.32 -18.35
C ASN A 278 -0.65 -4.85 -18.53
N LEU A 279 -1.73 -5.49 -18.99
CA LEU A 279 -1.73 -6.92 -19.32
C LEU A 279 -0.78 -7.23 -20.48
N TYR A 280 -0.73 -6.38 -21.50
CA TYR A 280 0.23 -6.54 -22.59
C TYR A 280 1.68 -6.32 -22.15
N TYR A 281 1.95 -5.38 -21.24
CA TYR A 281 3.29 -5.25 -20.63
C TYR A 281 3.70 -6.51 -19.89
N LEU A 282 2.81 -7.10 -19.07
CA LEU A 282 3.09 -8.36 -18.39
C LEU A 282 3.43 -9.46 -19.38
N SER A 283 2.62 -9.64 -20.43
CA SER A 283 2.91 -10.62 -21.49
C SER A 283 4.23 -10.34 -22.20
N LEU A 284 4.53 -9.08 -22.51
CA LEU A 284 5.74 -8.70 -23.26
C LEU A 284 7.00 -9.03 -22.46
N VAL A 285 7.03 -8.65 -21.18
CA VAL A 285 8.18 -8.92 -20.31
C VAL A 285 8.46 -10.42 -20.26
N GLN A 286 7.42 -11.23 -20.08
CA GLN A 286 7.56 -12.70 -20.05
C GLN A 286 8.01 -13.26 -21.40
N LEU A 287 7.45 -12.79 -22.51
CA LEU A 287 7.80 -13.27 -23.85
C LEU A 287 9.23 -12.91 -24.24
N ILE A 288 9.67 -11.67 -23.96
CA ILE A 288 11.06 -11.26 -24.19
C ILE A 288 12.00 -12.14 -23.36
N GLN A 289 11.68 -12.36 -22.08
CA GLN A 289 12.51 -13.21 -21.23
C GLN A 289 12.58 -14.64 -21.76
N ALA A 290 11.45 -15.18 -22.23
CA ALA A 290 11.39 -16.51 -22.84
C ALA A 290 12.32 -16.64 -24.06
N ILE A 291 12.33 -15.63 -24.95
CA ILE A 291 13.22 -15.62 -26.13
C ILE A 291 14.67 -15.49 -25.71
N VAL A 292 14.97 -14.58 -24.77
CA VAL A 292 16.33 -14.33 -24.29
C VAL A 292 16.93 -15.57 -23.63
N ASP A 293 16.17 -16.28 -22.79
CA ASP A 293 16.66 -17.46 -22.08
C ASP A 293 16.87 -18.67 -23.00
N ARG A 294 16.10 -18.76 -24.09
CA ARG A 294 16.07 -19.96 -24.97
C ARG A 294 16.81 -19.79 -26.28
N ASP A 295 17.00 -18.56 -26.74
CA ASP A 295 17.72 -18.22 -27.97
C ASP A 295 18.71 -17.07 -27.72
N LEU A 296 19.49 -17.18 -26.65
CA LEU A 296 20.43 -16.14 -26.20
C LEU A 296 21.39 -15.70 -27.30
N ASN A 297 21.91 -16.64 -28.09
CA ASN A 297 22.86 -16.38 -29.16
C ASN A 297 22.21 -15.98 -30.50
N GLY A 298 20.89 -16.14 -30.62
CA GLY A 298 20.12 -15.74 -31.79
C GLY A 298 19.35 -14.45 -31.55
N TYR A 299 18.01 -14.52 -31.59
CA TYR A 299 17.15 -13.35 -31.45
C TYR A 299 17.17 -12.77 -30.01
N GLY A 300 17.49 -13.57 -29.00
CA GLY A 300 17.69 -13.11 -27.62
C GLY A 300 18.76 -12.02 -27.52
N ARG A 301 19.86 -12.15 -28.25
CA ARG A 301 20.92 -11.12 -28.32
C ARG A 301 20.40 -9.80 -28.89
N ILE A 302 19.55 -9.86 -29.91
CA ILE A 302 18.93 -8.68 -30.53
C ILE A 302 18.00 -7.99 -29.52
N LEU A 303 17.22 -8.77 -28.76
CA LEU A 303 16.36 -8.22 -27.71
C LEU A 303 17.14 -7.59 -26.56
N ILE A 304 18.29 -8.16 -26.18
CA ILE A 304 19.20 -7.54 -25.20
C ILE A 304 19.71 -6.20 -25.72
N GLN A 305 20.20 -6.15 -26.96
CA GLN A 305 20.65 -4.91 -27.59
C GLN A 305 19.54 -3.86 -27.59
N ARG A 306 18.32 -4.27 -27.97
CA ARG A 306 17.16 -3.39 -27.98
C ARG A 306 16.78 -2.91 -26.58
N ALA A 307 16.83 -3.78 -25.56
CA ALA A 307 16.57 -3.37 -24.18
C ALA A 307 17.55 -2.29 -23.70
N VAL A 308 18.82 -2.39 -24.11
CA VAL A 308 19.84 -1.36 -23.82
C VAL A 308 19.63 -0.09 -24.61
N GLU A 309 19.21 -0.17 -25.88
CA GLU A 309 18.81 0.98 -26.67
C GLU A 309 17.64 1.75 -26.02
N GLU A 310 16.58 1.04 -25.63
CA GLU A 310 15.42 1.66 -24.95
C GLU A 310 15.79 2.20 -23.56
N TYR A 311 16.71 1.53 -22.84
CA TYR A 311 17.29 2.06 -21.59
C TYR A 311 17.95 3.41 -21.85
N ASN A 312 18.90 3.50 -22.78
CA ASN A 312 19.63 4.75 -23.06
C ASN A 312 18.68 5.86 -23.53
N LYS A 313 17.73 5.54 -24.40
CA LYS A 313 16.68 6.48 -24.83
C LYS A 313 15.86 6.98 -23.63
N SER A 314 15.51 6.10 -22.69
CA SER A 314 14.81 6.49 -21.47
C SER A 314 15.64 7.43 -20.60
N ILE A 315 16.94 7.18 -20.47
CA ILE A 315 17.87 8.07 -19.75
C ILE A 315 17.86 9.49 -20.35
N ASP A 316 17.95 9.62 -21.67
CA ASP A 316 17.93 10.93 -22.35
C ASP A 316 16.60 11.67 -22.14
N ARG A 317 15.47 10.96 -22.22
CA ARG A 317 14.15 11.53 -21.95
C ARG A 317 13.99 11.96 -20.50
N LEU A 318 14.45 11.14 -19.55
CA LEU A 318 14.42 11.46 -18.12
C LEU A 318 15.28 12.67 -17.78
N ALA A 319 16.47 12.79 -18.38
CA ALA A 319 17.33 13.96 -18.24
C ALA A 319 16.61 15.24 -18.66
N THR A 320 15.85 15.18 -19.75
CA THR A 320 15.03 16.31 -20.22
C THR A 320 13.91 16.64 -19.23
N VAL A 321 13.13 15.63 -18.82
CA VAL A 321 11.93 15.82 -17.99
C VAL A 321 12.26 16.27 -16.56
N PHE A 322 13.41 15.86 -16.03
CA PHE A 322 13.89 16.27 -14.71
C PHE A 322 14.83 17.47 -14.73
N SER A 323 15.05 18.10 -15.90
CA SER A 323 15.84 19.33 -16.00
C SER A 323 15.11 20.58 -15.48
N ASP A 324 13.78 20.60 -15.59
CA ASP A 324 12.94 21.74 -15.21
C ASP A 324 11.57 21.25 -14.73
N ILE A 325 11.50 20.82 -13.47
CA ILE A 325 10.25 20.38 -12.85
C ILE A 325 9.53 21.64 -12.31
N PRO A 326 8.27 21.91 -12.71
CA PRO A 326 7.56 23.10 -12.24
C PRO A 326 7.45 23.14 -10.71
N ARG A 327 7.72 24.30 -10.10
CA ARG A 327 7.58 24.49 -8.64
C ARG A 327 6.14 24.44 -8.15
N SER A 328 5.22 24.85 -9.02
CA SER A 328 3.77 24.82 -8.83
C SER A 328 3.14 24.05 -9.97
N MET A 329 2.30 23.05 -9.69
CA MET A 329 1.62 22.28 -10.72
C MET A 329 0.33 21.66 -10.23
N ASP A 330 -0.44 21.13 -11.18
CA ASP A 330 -1.57 20.28 -10.91
C ASP A 330 -1.19 19.03 -10.11
N LEU A 331 -2.01 18.65 -9.12
CA LEU A 331 -1.71 17.54 -8.23
C LEU A 331 -1.63 16.20 -8.97
N ASP A 332 -2.53 15.92 -9.93
CA ASP A 332 -2.43 14.69 -10.72
C ASP A 332 -1.15 14.69 -11.58
N ARG A 333 -0.75 15.86 -12.11
CA ARG A 333 0.53 16.02 -12.81
C ARG A 333 1.72 15.74 -11.88
N PHE A 334 1.69 16.20 -10.63
CA PHE A 334 2.70 15.88 -9.63
C PHE A 334 2.76 14.37 -9.34
N LEU A 335 1.61 13.70 -9.23
CA LEU A 335 1.56 12.24 -9.06
C LEU A 335 2.13 11.48 -10.27
N LEU A 336 2.00 12.01 -11.49
CA LEU A 336 2.71 11.46 -12.66
C LEU A 336 4.23 11.61 -12.54
N TYR A 337 4.74 12.78 -12.11
CA TYR A 337 6.17 12.93 -11.85
C TYR A 337 6.66 11.92 -10.81
N LEU A 338 5.87 11.65 -9.77
CA LEU A 338 6.18 10.62 -8.77
C LEU A 338 6.26 9.21 -9.38
N LEU A 339 5.32 8.84 -10.26
CA LEU A 339 5.32 7.55 -10.97
C LEU A 339 6.47 7.39 -11.97
N ILE A 340 6.84 8.49 -12.64
CA ILE A 340 8.01 8.53 -13.53
C ILE A 340 9.29 8.42 -12.70
N PHE A 341 9.36 9.11 -11.56
CA PHE A 341 10.49 9.03 -10.62
C PHE A 341 10.68 7.61 -10.07
N GLU A 342 9.61 6.94 -9.63
CA GLU A 342 9.65 5.52 -9.21
C GLU A 342 10.30 4.64 -10.29
N ARG A 343 9.88 4.82 -11.55
CA ARG A 343 10.42 4.05 -12.69
C ARG A 343 11.86 4.43 -13.02
N ALA A 344 12.22 5.70 -12.90
CA ALA A 344 13.58 6.18 -13.11
C ALA A 344 14.54 5.62 -12.06
N VAL A 345 14.12 5.57 -10.79
CA VAL A 345 14.89 4.92 -9.71
C VAL A 345 15.03 3.42 -9.96
N ASN A 346 13.95 2.75 -10.40
CA ASN A 346 14.05 1.34 -10.77
C ASN A 346 14.96 1.12 -11.97
N LEU A 347 14.91 1.98 -12.99
CA LEU A 347 15.79 1.92 -14.14
C LEU A 347 17.26 2.11 -13.73
N ALA A 348 17.53 3.05 -12.83
CA ALA A 348 18.86 3.31 -12.28
C ALA A 348 19.48 2.12 -11.57
N SER A 349 18.66 1.23 -10.99
CA SER A 349 19.16 0.00 -10.36
C SER A 349 19.82 -0.97 -11.34
N TYR A 350 19.55 -0.85 -12.65
CA TYR A 350 20.15 -1.67 -13.70
C TYR A 350 21.43 -1.08 -14.31
N ASP A 351 21.86 0.12 -13.90
CA ASP A 351 22.99 0.84 -14.52
C ASP A 351 24.29 0.02 -14.50
N SER A 352 24.59 -0.64 -13.38
CA SER A 352 25.77 -1.48 -13.23
C SER A 352 25.78 -2.65 -14.22
N VAL A 353 24.63 -3.31 -14.40
CA VAL A 353 24.45 -4.44 -15.33
C VAL A 353 24.55 -3.95 -16.78
N VAL A 354 23.94 -2.82 -17.11
CA VAL A 354 24.00 -2.23 -18.46
C VAL A 354 25.43 -1.82 -18.81
N LYS A 355 26.16 -1.16 -17.89
CA LYS A 355 27.57 -0.78 -18.09
C LYS A 355 28.48 -1.99 -18.24
N ALA A 356 28.28 -3.04 -17.45
CA ALA A 356 29.03 -4.27 -17.58
C ALA A 356 28.83 -4.91 -18.96
N TYR A 357 27.59 -4.96 -19.45
CA TYR A 357 27.28 -5.42 -20.80
C TYR A 357 27.93 -4.54 -21.88
N ALA A 358 27.80 -3.22 -21.77
CA ALA A 358 28.38 -2.29 -22.75
C ALA A 358 29.90 -2.38 -22.84
N GLY A 359 30.59 -2.64 -21.71
CA GLY A 359 32.05 -2.75 -21.68
C GLY A 359 32.61 -4.11 -22.09
N SER A 360 31.89 -5.20 -21.84
CA SER A 360 32.38 -6.58 -22.05
C SER A 360 31.71 -7.34 -23.19
N GLY A 361 30.49 -6.93 -23.57
CA GLY A 361 29.62 -7.73 -24.44
C GLY A 361 29.04 -8.98 -23.77
N ASP A 362 29.25 -9.20 -22.47
CA ASP A 362 28.72 -10.35 -21.73
C ASP A 362 27.20 -10.32 -21.68
N THR A 363 26.58 -11.17 -22.50
CA THR A 363 25.13 -11.31 -22.56
C THR A 363 24.56 -12.05 -21.36
N GLY A 364 25.36 -12.80 -20.59
CA GLY A 364 24.85 -13.68 -19.53
C GLY A 364 24.22 -12.93 -18.37
N SER A 365 24.86 -11.85 -17.92
CA SER A 365 24.40 -11.06 -16.77
C SER A 365 23.15 -10.23 -17.12
N ILE A 366 23.14 -9.60 -18.29
CA ILE A 366 22.02 -8.76 -18.74
C ILE A 366 20.82 -9.59 -19.22
N ALA A 367 21.03 -10.82 -19.72
CA ALA A 367 19.96 -11.70 -20.16
C ALA A 367 18.89 -11.90 -19.09
N ARG A 368 19.31 -12.06 -17.83
CA ARG A 368 18.42 -12.32 -16.68
C ARG A 368 17.45 -11.18 -16.37
N VAL A 369 17.73 -9.98 -16.85
CA VAL A 369 16.93 -8.78 -16.59
C VAL A 369 16.42 -8.12 -17.87
N ALA A 370 16.71 -8.68 -19.05
CA ALA A 370 16.43 -8.05 -20.33
C ALA A 370 14.94 -7.75 -20.53
N GLY A 371 14.06 -8.70 -20.20
CA GLY A 371 12.61 -8.50 -20.28
C GLY A 371 12.14 -7.36 -19.37
N THR A 372 12.61 -7.34 -18.11
CA THR A 372 12.25 -6.31 -17.14
C THR A 372 12.80 -4.94 -17.53
N LEU A 373 14.06 -4.87 -17.96
CA LEU A 373 14.71 -3.64 -18.42
C LEU A 373 13.92 -3.02 -19.57
N TYR A 374 13.56 -3.83 -20.57
CA TYR A 374 12.76 -3.43 -21.71
C TYR A 374 11.38 -2.91 -21.27
N GLY A 375 10.66 -3.69 -20.46
CA GLY A 375 9.33 -3.31 -19.99
C GLY A 375 9.33 -2.02 -19.16
N ARG A 376 10.37 -1.80 -18.35
CA ARG A 376 10.53 -0.58 -17.56
C ARG A 376 10.80 0.65 -18.43
N ALA A 377 11.70 0.53 -19.40
CA ALA A 377 11.97 1.59 -20.38
C ALA A 377 10.70 2.00 -21.13
N LEU A 378 9.94 1.04 -21.66
CA LEU A 378 8.67 1.33 -22.32
C LEU A 378 7.63 1.95 -21.36
N SER A 379 7.60 1.51 -20.10
CA SER A 379 6.67 2.10 -19.13
C SER A 379 7.00 3.57 -18.82
N ILE A 380 8.27 3.96 -18.87
CA ILE A 380 8.69 5.36 -18.76
C ILE A 380 8.15 6.14 -19.95
N ASP A 381 8.36 5.64 -21.15
CA ASP A 381 7.84 6.26 -22.38
C ASP A 381 6.33 6.47 -22.30
N TYR A 382 5.58 5.45 -21.85
CA TYR A 382 4.14 5.54 -21.62
C TYR A 382 3.74 6.68 -20.67
N TRP A 383 4.34 6.76 -19.48
CA TRP A 383 3.97 7.80 -18.51
C TRP A 383 4.43 9.20 -18.93
N LEU A 384 5.53 9.30 -19.68
CA LEU A 384 5.96 10.57 -20.28
C LEU A 384 4.97 11.05 -21.34
N ASP A 385 4.40 10.14 -22.12
CA ASP A 385 3.37 10.48 -23.10
C ASP A 385 2.06 10.90 -22.42
N VAL A 386 1.66 10.22 -21.33
CA VAL A 386 0.54 10.66 -20.48
C VAL A 386 0.79 12.08 -19.95
N LEU A 387 1.97 12.32 -19.37
CA LEU A 387 2.35 13.63 -18.83
C LEU A 387 2.35 14.72 -19.92
N GLY A 388 2.81 14.41 -21.13
CA GLY A 388 2.84 15.32 -22.27
C GLY A 388 1.46 15.66 -22.84
N ASN A 389 0.50 14.73 -22.73
CA ASN A 389 -0.87 14.92 -23.19
C ASN A 389 -1.76 15.63 -22.16
N MET A 390 -1.29 15.83 -20.92
CA MET A 390 -1.98 16.68 -19.95
C MET A 390 -1.76 18.16 -20.28
N THR A 391 -2.76 18.76 -20.95
CA THR A 391 -2.78 20.14 -21.46
C THR A 391 -3.55 21.13 -20.57
N HIS A 392 -4.37 20.65 -19.64
CA HIS A 392 -5.17 21.48 -18.72
C HIS A 392 -4.95 21.11 -17.25
N SER A 393 -5.27 22.02 -16.34
CA SER A 393 -5.27 21.76 -14.89
C SER A 393 -6.61 21.17 -14.45
N THR A 394 -6.53 20.18 -13.56
CA THR A 394 -7.62 19.42 -12.93
C THR A 394 -8.20 20.13 -11.70
N GLY A 395 -7.56 21.20 -11.22
CA GLY A 395 -8.10 22.17 -10.28
C GLY A 395 -7.40 22.23 -8.92
N VAL A 396 -6.69 21.18 -8.50
CA VAL A 396 -5.88 21.19 -7.26
C VAL A 396 -4.43 21.50 -7.61
N ILE A 397 -3.99 22.71 -7.30
CA ILE A 397 -2.60 23.13 -7.46
C ILE A 397 -1.81 22.83 -6.18
N VAL A 398 -0.61 22.27 -6.36
CA VAL A 398 0.34 22.02 -5.27
C VAL A 398 1.68 22.69 -5.54
N GLU A 399 2.30 23.18 -4.47
CA GLU A 399 3.65 23.70 -4.45
C GLU A 399 4.61 22.61 -3.95
N LEU A 400 5.78 22.46 -4.61
CA LEU A 400 6.78 21.45 -4.24
C LEU A 400 7.24 21.58 -2.79
N ASP A 401 7.45 22.80 -2.30
CA ASP A 401 7.88 23.06 -0.91
C ASP A 401 6.83 22.59 0.11
N ASN A 402 5.54 22.73 -0.22
CA ASN A 402 4.45 22.30 0.65
C ASN A 402 4.38 20.76 0.71
N VAL A 403 4.40 20.08 -0.44
CA VAL A 403 4.38 18.61 -0.46
C VAL A 403 5.64 18.03 0.22
N TYR A 404 6.80 18.65 0.03
CA TYR A 404 8.03 18.30 0.74
C TYR A 404 7.85 18.39 2.26
N GLY A 405 7.39 19.54 2.77
CA GLY A 405 7.22 19.78 4.19
C GLY A 405 6.21 18.82 4.84
N VAL A 406 5.06 18.61 4.19
CA VAL A 406 4.04 17.66 4.66
C VAL A 406 4.60 16.23 4.69
N SER A 407 5.27 15.79 3.63
CA SER A 407 5.85 14.44 3.58
C SER A 407 6.96 14.23 4.60
N ARG A 408 7.86 15.20 4.80
CA ARG A 408 8.89 15.14 5.86
C ARG A 408 8.28 15.00 7.24
N ASN A 409 7.20 15.72 7.52
CA ASN A 409 6.51 15.65 8.81
C ASN A 409 5.90 14.27 9.06
N ILE A 410 5.21 13.70 8.06
CA ILE A 410 4.63 12.36 8.18
C ILE A 410 5.74 11.31 8.35
N LEU A 411 6.81 11.39 7.56
CA LEU A 411 7.95 10.49 7.67
C LEU A 411 8.59 10.55 9.06
N ARG A 412 8.74 11.73 9.64
CA ARG A 412 9.25 11.92 11.01
C ARG A 412 8.35 11.23 12.04
N ILE A 413 7.03 11.30 11.87
CA ILE A 413 6.05 10.60 12.73
C ILE A 413 6.17 9.09 12.59
N LEU A 414 6.43 8.59 11.39
CA LEU A 414 6.75 7.18 11.14
C LEU A 414 8.16 6.79 11.62
N GLY A 415 8.92 7.74 12.19
CA GLY A 415 10.27 7.55 12.67
C GLY A 415 11.37 7.61 11.61
N VAL A 416 11.02 7.94 10.37
CA VAL A 416 11.96 8.06 9.26
C VAL A 416 12.58 9.46 9.29
N SER A 417 13.66 9.62 10.05
CA SER A 417 14.38 10.90 10.17
C SER A 417 15.37 11.13 9.02
N ASN A 418 16.11 10.09 8.64
CA ASN A 418 17.12 10.10 7.59
C ASN A 418 16.56 9.46 6.31
N ILE A 419 16.20 10.31 5.35
CA ILE A 419 15.78 9.85 4.02
C ILE A 419 17.05 9.58 3.23
N SER A 420 17.13 8.40 2.62
CA SER A 420 18.29 8.04 1.80
C SER A 420 18.36 8.91 0.55
N GLU A 421 19.54 9.48 0.30
CA GLU A 421 19.84 10.20 -0.93
C GLU A 421 20.35 9.26 -2.04
N THR A 422 20.49 7.95 -1.76
CA THR A 422 21.04 6.98 -2.71
C THR A 422 20.24 6.94 -4.02
N ALA A 423 18.91 7.02 -3.95
CA ALA A 423 18.07 7.04 -5.13
C ALA A 423 18.35 8.26 -6.04
N VAL A 424 18.44 9.46 -5.44
CA VAL A 424 18.78 10.70 -6.17
C VAL A 424 20.21 10.64 -6.68
N SER A 425 21.16 10.17 -5.88
CA SER A 425 22.56 10.01 -6.27
C SER A 425 22.72 9.06 -7.45
N ASN A 426 22.06 7.89 -7.43
CA ASN A 426 22.14 6.92 -8.51
C ASN A 426 21.44 7.43 -9.76
N LEU A 427 20.29 8.10 -9.62
CA LEU A 427 19.60 8.69 -10.75
C LEU A 427 20.41 9.82 -11.40
N THR A 428 20.95 10.76 -10.62
CA THR A 428 21.79 11.87 -11.13
C THR A 428 23.06 11.38 -11.83
N LYS A 429 23.65 10.26 -11.39
CA LYS A 429 24.79 9.63 -12.08
C LYS A 429 24.48 9.18 -13.51
N ILE A 430 23.25 8.76 -13.79
CA ILE A 430 22.88 8.22 -15.10
C ILE A 430 22.26 9.27 -16.02
N ILE A 431 21.41 10.16 -15.51
CA ILE A 431 20.76 11.20 -16.34
C ILE A 431 21.61 12.48 -16.49
N GLY A 432 22.70 12.60 -15.74
CA GLY A 432 23.67 13.67 -15.85
C GLY A 432 23.38 14.89 -14.96
N PRO A 433 24.28 15.90 -14.98
CA PRO A 433 24.29 16.99 -14.00
C PRO A 433 23.27 18.10 -14.25
N ARG A 434 22.59 18.12 -15.41
CA ARG A 434 21.62 19.17 -15.79
C ARG A 434 20.21 18.81 -15.31
N VAL A 435 20.06 18.68 -13.99
CA VAL A 435 18.80 18.31 -13.36
C VAL A 435 18.43 19.26 -12.23
N ASP A 436 17.14 19.38 -11.98
CA ASP A 436 16.59 20.11 -10.84
C ASP A 436 16.74 19.28 -9.56
N LEU A 437 17.91 19.39 -8.92
CA LEU A 437 18.23 18.65 -7.69
C LEU A 437 17.21 18.88 -6.57
N ALA A 438 16.76 20.13 -6.39
CA ALA A 438 15.80 20.46 -5.34
C ALA A 438 14.42 19.81 -5.58
N ALA A 439 13.98 19.76 -6.84
CA ALA A 439 12.76 19.03 -7.17
C ALA A 439 12.94 17.51 -7.05
N LEU A 440 14.10 16.95 -7.40
CA LEU A 440 14.40 15.54 -7.21
C LEU A 440 14.46 15.15 -5.72
N GLU A 441 14.98 16.00 -4.85
CA GLU A 441 14.94 15.81 -3.39
C GLU A 441 13.50 15.80 -2.86
N THR A 442 12.65 16.68 -3.41
CA THR A 442 11.21 16.70 -3.11
C THR A 442 10.54 15.39 -3.55
N LEU A 443 10.76 14.97 -4.81
CA LEU A 443 10.23 13.72 -5.33
C LEU A 443 10.73 12.51 -4.54
N ASN A 444 12.00 12.48 -4.15
CA ASN A 444 12.56 11.40 -3.33
C ASN A 444 11.93 11.31 -1.93
N THR A 445 11.67 12.48 -1.33
CA THR A 445 10.98 12.56 -0.03
C THR A 445 9.56 12.02 -0.14
N VAL A 446 8.81 12.46 -1.16
CA VAL A 446 7.43 12.01 -1.37
C VAL A 446 7.39 10.55 -1.80
N TYR A 447 8.35 10.09 -2.62
CA TYR A 447 8.52 8.70 -3.00
C TYR A 447 8.78 7.80 -1.80
N THR A 448 9.61 8.24 -0.86
CA THR A 448 9.83 7.52 0.39
C THR A 448 8.50 7.34 1.14
N LEU A 449 7.73 8.40 1.34
CA LEU A 449 6.41 8.30 1.98
C LEU A 449 5.46 7.37 1.20
N TYR A 450 5.38 7.54 -0.11
CA TYR A 450 4.61 6.67 -1.01
C TYR A 450 4.96 5.20 -0.82
N SER A 451 6.25 4.84 -0.78
CA SER A 451 6.69 3.45 -0.59
C SER A 451 6.29 2.87 0.76
N TYR A 452 6.30 3.65 1.85
CA TYR A 452 5.81 3.17 3.15
C TYR A 452 4.30 2.88 3.12
N LEU A 453 3.51 3.77 2.54
CA LEU A 453 2.05 3.58 2.38
C LEU A 453 1.74 2.39 1.46
N GLN A 454 2.46 2.27 0.35
CA GLN A 454 2.31 1.18 -0.62
C GLN A 454 2.67 -0.16 0.02
N ASN A 455 3.79 -0.25 0.73
CA ASN A 455 4.21 -1.49 1.38
C ASN A 455 3.22 -1.93 2.48
N TYR A 456 2.68 -0.98 3.23
CA TYR A 456 1.61 -1.25 4.19
C TYR A 456 0.39 -1.86 3.48
N SER A 457 -0.14 -1.19 2.46
CA SER A 457 -1.30 -1.67 1.68
C SER A 457 -1.03 -3.03 1.02
N TYR A 458 0.16 -3.24 0.47
CA TYR A 458 0.57 -4.51 -0.15
C TYR A 458 0.56 -5.63 0.88
N THR A 459 1.12 -5.38 2.06
CA THR A 459 1.22 -6.36 3.15
C THR A 459 -0.17 -6.76 3.68
N VAL A 460 -1.03 -5.78 3.96
CA VAL A 460 -2.38 -6.06 4.50
C VAL A 460 -3.31 -6.72 3.46
N ARG A 461 -3.26 -6.33 2.18
CA ARG A 461 -4.01 -7.05 1.12
C ARG A 461 -3.44 -8.44 0.86
N GLY A 462 -2.12 -8.56 0.94
CA GLY A 462 -1.40 -9.82 0.77
C GLY A 462 -1.78 -10.85 1.83
N SER A 463 -2.03 -10.44 3.07
CA SER A 463 -2.49 -11.36 4.13
C SER A 463 -3.86 -11.95 3.79
N THR A 464 -4.81 -11.15 3.28
CA THR A 464 -6.12 -11.65 2.85
C THR A 464 -6.02 -12.60 1.66
N LEU A 465 -5.35 -12.19 0.57
CA LEU A 465 -5.24 -13.02 -0.62
C LEU A 465 -4.46 -14.30 -0.36
N SER A 466 -3.35 -14.24 0.38
CA SER A 466 -2.57 -15.43 0.72
C SER A 466 -3.38 -16.43 1.53
N GLN A 467 -4.18 -15.98 2.50
CA GLN A 467 -5.00 -16.89 3.31
C GLN A 467 -6.05 -17.63 2.49
N ILE A 468 -6.51 -17.04 1.38
CA ILE A 468 -7.58 -17.61 0.53
C ILE A 468 -7.01 -18.44 -0.61
N ILE A 469 -5.87 -18.02 -1.17
CA ILE A 469 -5.24 -18.69 -2.31
C ILE A 469 -4.32 -19.82 -1.84
N SER A 470 -3.59 -19.66 -0.72
CA SER A 470 -2.51 -20.57 -0.32
C SER A 470 -2.85 -21.58 0.78
N ARG A 471 -3.97 -21.45 1.49
CA ARG A 471 -4.26 -22.32 2.66
C ARG A 471 -5.72 -22.76 2.78
N GLY A 472 -5.93 -24.08 2.64
CA GLY A 472 -6.92 -24.80 3.45
C GLY A 472 -8.36 -24.87 2.93
N VAL A 473 -8.66 -24.31 1.77
CA VAL A 473 -9.96 -24.43 1.12
C VAL A 473 -9.67 -25.26 -0.13
N GLY A 474 -10.09 -26.54 -0.16
CA GLY A 474 -9.82 -27.45 -1.29
C GLY A 474 -10.20 -26.82 -2.64
N ALA A 475 -9.79 -27.39 -3.78
CA ALA A 475 -9.86 -26.72 -5.09
C ALA A 475 -11.21 -26.04 -5.42
N GLY A 476 -12.35 -26.67 -5.07
CA GLY A 476 -13.69 -26.08 -5.25
C GLY A 476 -14.13 -25.09 -4.15
N ALA A 477 -13.43 -25.06 -3.04
CA ALA A 477 -13.70 -24.21 -1.90
C ALA A 477 -12.90 -22.88 -1.98
N SER A 478 -11.72 -22.86 -2.62
CA SER A 478 -10.96 -21.62 -2.88
C SER A 478 -11.65 -20.73 -3.93
N SER A 479 -12.20 -21.31 -5.00
CA SER A 479 -13.02 -20.57 -5.98
C SER A 479 -14.27 -19.96 -5.32
N ASN A 480 -14.96 -20.73 -4.48
CA ASN A 480 -16.12 -20.24 -3.71
C ASN A 480 -15.73 -19.11 -2.73
N ALA A 481 -14.56 -19.20 -2.08
CA ALA A 481 -14.07 -18.15 -1.18
C ALA A 481 -13.77 -16.85 -1.91
N LEU A 482 -13.12 -16.92 -3.08
CA LEU A 482 -12.88 -15.76 -3.92
C LEU A 482 -14.19 -15.14 -4.43
N ASP A 483 -15.16 -15.96 -4.85
CA ASP A 483 -16.47 -15.46 -5.27
C ASP A 483 -17.25 -14.79 -4.13
N GLN A 484 -17.11 -15.29 -2.91
CA GLN A 484 -17.67 -14.64 -1.71
C GLN A 484 -17.01 -13.29 -1.45
N LEU A 485 -15.69 -13.17 -1.59
CA LEU A 485 -14.98 -11.90 -1.47
C LEU A 485 -15.39 -10.89 -2.55
N LYS A 486 -15.57 -11.35 -3.78
CA LYS A 486 -16.07 -10.50 -4.88
C LYS A 486 -17.46 -9.96 -4.55
N LYS A 487 -18.36 -10.84 -4.10
CA LYS A 487 -19.71 -10.45 -3.67
C LYS A 487 -19.70 -9.50 -2.47
N SER A 488 -18.68 -9.59 -1.62
CA SER A 488 -18.47 -8.68 -0.50
C SER A 488 -17.61 -7.47 -0.85
N GLY A 489 -17.36 -7.15 -2.12
CA GLY A 489 -16.65 -5.92 -2.52
C GLY A 489 -15.17 -5.82 -2.10
N TYR A 490 -14.46 -6.93 -1.91
CA TYR A 490 -13.08 -6.95 -1.38
C TYR A 490 -12.07 -5.98 -2.03
N ILE A 491 -12.20 -5.71 -3.33
CA ILE A 491 -11.39 -4.70 -4.04
C ILE A 491 -12.33 -3.79 -4.85
N THR A 492 -13.53 -3.54 -4.36
CA THR A 492 -14.20 -2.30 -4.75
C THR A 492 -13.65 -1.20 -3.85
N ASN A 493 -13.40 -0.02 -4.39
CA ASN A 493 -13.09 1.14 -3.56
C ASN A 493 -14.28 1.39 -2.63
N MET A 494 -14.18 0.90 -1.38
CA MET A 494 -15.30 0.83 -0.45
C MET A 494 -15.73 2.20 0.04
N LEU A 495 -14.83 3.18 -0.02
CA LEU A 495 -15.16 4.55 0.32
C LEU A 495 -15.65 5.34 -0.91
N GLY A 496 -15.49 4.85 -2.14
CA GLY A 496 -15.79 5.64 -3.35
C GLY A 496 -14.86 6.85 -3.52
N ILE A 497 -13.82 6.95 -2.70
CA ILE A 497 -12.86 8.04 -2.63
C ILE A 497 -11.70 7.71 -3.55
N MET A 498 -11.85 7.88 -4.85
CA MET A 498 -10.69 7.93 -5.74
C MET A 498 -10.66 9.30 -6.40
N HIS A 499 -10.19 10.29 -5.63
CA HIS A 499 -10.18 11.70 -6.02
C HIS A 499 -9.05 12.04 -7.00
N SER A 500 -8.12 11.12 -7.22
CA SER A 500 -7.12 11.23 -8.26
C SER A 500 -7.59 10.47 -9.49
N GLY A 501 -7.63 11.15 -10.64
CA GLY A 501 -7.89 10.48 -11.92
C GLY A 501 -6.80 9.46 -12.26
N VAL A 502 -5.54 9.76 -11.90
CA VAL A 502 -4.41 8.83 -12.02
C VAL A 502 -4.63 7.56 -11.20
N ALA A 503 -4.94 7.71 -9.91
CA ALA A 503 -5.19 6.56 -9.02
C ALA A 503 -6.36 5.71 -9.52
N ARG A 504 -7.45 6.36 -10.00
CA ARG A 504 -8.64 5.67 -10.51
C ARG A 504 -8.33 4.84 -11.75
N SER A 505 -7.63 5.41 -12.71
CA SER A 505 -7.18 4.66 -13.89
C SER A 505 -6.27 3.50 -13.50
N ILE A 506 -5.35 3.69 -12.54
CA ILE A 506 -4.46 2.61 -12.10
C ILE A 506 -5.25 1.47 -11.44
N TYR A 507 -6.28 1.79 -10.64
CA TYR A 507 -7.10 0.81 -9.93
C TYR A 507 -8.05 0.01 -10.85
N SER A 508 -8.23 0.40 -12.11
CA SER A 508 -9.01 -0.37 -13.09
C SER A 508 -8.40 -1.77 -13.35
N PHE A 509 -7.07 -1.87 -13.32
CA PHE A 509 -6.34 -3.12 -13.52
C PHE A 509 -6.62 -4.17 -12.42
N PRO A 510 -6.42 -3.90 -11.12
CA PRO A 510 -6.70 -4.89 -10.07
C PRO A 510 -8.19 -5.30 -10.05
N LEU A 511 -9.11 -4.38 -10.34
CA LEU A 511 -10.53 -4.70 -10.51
C LEU A 511 -10.77 -5.72 -11.62
N TRP A 512 -10.18 -5.50 -12.80
CA TRP A 512 -10.28 -6.46 -13.90
C TRP A 512 -9.66 -7.80 -13.55
N VAL A 513 -8.46 -7.81 -12.94
CA VAL A 513 -7.75 -9.04 -12.59
C VAL A 513 -8.60 -9.91 -11.67
N LEU A 514 -9.18 -9.35 -10.60
CA LEU A 514 -10.05 -10.14 -9.73
C LEU A 514 -11.21 -10.77 -10.46
N ASN A 515 -11.89 -10.00 -11.30
CA ASN A 515 -13.07 -10.49 -12.00
C ASN A 515 -12.72 -11.63 -12.96
N ASN A 516 -11.45 -11.75 -13.36
CA ASN A 516 -10.97 -12.69 -14.36
C ASN A 516 -9.92 -13.70 -13.86
N ILE A 517 -9.57 -13.66 -12.59
CA ILE A 517 -8.59 -14.58 -12.02
C ILE A 517 -9.20 -15.97 -11.84
N ASP A 518 -8.47 -16.97 -12.31
CA ASP A 518 -8.77 -18.38 -12.10
C ASP A 518 -7.65 -18.96 -11.24
N PRO A 519 -7.88 -19.34 -9.97
CA PRO A 519 -6.84 -19.84 -9.06
C PRO A 519 -6.05 -21.06 -9.58
N GLN A 520 -6.56 -21.79 -10.57
CA GLN A 520 -5.90 -22.95 -11.16
C GLN A 520 -5.07 -22.61 -12.40
N SER A 521 -5.21 -21.39 -12.92
CA SER A 521 -4.49 -20.97 -14.11
C SER A 521 -3.01 -20.71 -13.79
N GLN A 522 -2.13 -21.05 -14.72
CA GLN A 522 -0.69 -20.83 -14.59
C GLN A 522 -0.33 -19.34 -14.39
N ASP A 523 -1.13 -18.42 -14.91
CA ASP A 523 -0.93 -16.97 -14.78
C ASP A 523 -1.39 -16.38 -13.43
N THR A 524 -1.98 -17.18 -12.55
CA THR A 524 -2.48 -16.73 -11.24
C THR A 524 -1.42 -16.01 -10.44
N GLY A 525 -0.22 -16.58 -10.31
CA GLY A 525 0.83 -16.01 -9.48
C GLY A 525 1.23 -14.60 -9.91
N ILE A 526 1.48 -14.41 -11.21
CA ILE A 526 1.88 -13.12 -11.77
C ILE A 526 0.72 -12.10 -11.72
N LEU A 527 -0.51 -12.53 -11.98
CA LEU A 527 -1.68 -11.66 -11.91
C LEU A 527 -1.99 -11.22 -10.47
N VAL A 528 -1.88 -12.10 -9.48
CA VAL A 528 -2.05 -11.75 -8.05
C VAL A 528 -0.99 -10.77 -7.59
N SER A 529 0.29 -11.05 -7.90
CA SER A 529 1.39 -10.16 -7.56
C SER A 529 1.19 -8.76 -8.17
N SER A 530 0.81 -8.71 -9.44
CA SER A 530 0.54 -7.46 -10.16
C SER A 530 -0.68 -6.72 -9.59
N LEU A 531 -1.74 -7.44 -9.25
CA LEU A 531 -2.93 -6.89 -8.61
C LEU A 531 -2.59 -6.26 -7.26
N LEU A 532 -1.83 -6.96 -6.42
CA LEU A 532 -1.43 -6.49 -5.10
C LEU A 532 -0.59 -5.21 -5.20
N SER A 533 0.42 -5.24 -6.08
CA SER A 533 1.29 -4.09 -6.32
C SER A 533 0.52 -2.89 -6.87
N THR A 534 -0.27 -3.10 -7.93
CA THR A 534 -1.00 -2.03 -8.62
C THR A 534 -2.12 -1.43 -7.76
N SER A 535 -2.85 -2.25 -7.01
CA SER A 535 -3.85 -1.75 -6.05
C SER A 535 -3.19 -0.95 -4.92
N ALA A 536 -2.09 -1.43 -4.34
CA ALA A 536 -1.35 -0.70 -3.31
C ALA A 536 -0.83 0.65 -3.81
N SER A 537 -0.33 0.71 -5.04
CA SER A 537 0.07 1.97 -5.71
C SER A 537 -1.09 2.94 -5.82
N ALA A 538 -2.21 2.52 -6.44
CA ALA A 538 -3.38 3.37 -6.62
C ALA A 538 -3.92 3.92 -5.30
N LEU A 539 -3.99 3.08 -4.27
CA LEU A 539 -4.45 3.47 -2.94
C LEU A 539 -3.52 4.49 -2.27
N SER A 540 -2.21 4.30 -2.44
CA SER A 540 -1.19 5.18 -1.88
C SER A 540 -1.17 6.53 -2.59
N LEU A 541 -1.30 6.55 -3.92
CA LEU A 541 -1.46 7.78 -4.70
C LEU A 541 -2.72 8.53 -4.31
N ASN A 542 -3.84 7.84 -4.14
CA ASN A 542 -5.09 8.45 -3.70
C ASN A 542 -4.95 9.03 -2.28
N MET A 543 -4.25 8.33 -1.38
CA MET A 543 -3.97 8.84 -0.04
C MET A 543 -3.14 10.13 -0.10
N LEU A 544 -2.08 10.16 -0.90
CA LEU A 544 -1.28 11.36 -1.13
C LEU A 544 -2.12 12.48 -1.75
N TYR A 545 -2.99 12.16 -2.71
CA TYR A 545 -3.89 13.14 -3.30
C TYR A 545 -4.76 13.80 -2.23
N MET A 546 -5.40 13.02 -1.35
CA MET A 546 -6.26 13.54 -0.28
C MET A 546 -5.49 14.42 0.71
N ILE A 547 -4.27 14.01 1.08
CA ILE A 547 -3.40 14.75 1.99
C ILE A 547 -2.99 16.10 1.36
N PHE A 548 -2.50 16.07 0.13
CA PHE A 548 -1.98 17.27 -0.53
C PHE A 548 -3.07 18.23 -1.01
N SER A 549 -4.25 17.71 -1.34
CA SER A 549 -5.46 18.52 -1.60
C SER A 549 -6.13 19.06 -0.32
N LYS A 550 -5.59 18.73 0.87
CA LYS A 550 -6.13 19.13 2.19
C LYS A 550 -7.55 18.64 2.46
N ARG A 551 -8.01 17.60 1.76
CA ARG A 551 -9.29 16.93 2.05
C ARG A 551 -9.25 16.21 3.39
N VAL A 552 -8.06 15.78 3.81
CA VAL A 552 -7.78 15.20 5.12
C VAL A 552 -6.57 15.87 5.74
N SER A 553 -6.48 15.86 7.06
CA SER A 553 -5.27 16.25 7.78
C SER A 553 -4.51 15.02 8.27
N THR A 554 -3.19 15.11 8.35
CA THR A 554 -2.36 14.15 9.08
C THR A 554 -1.94 14.75 10.42
N PRO A 555 -1.59 13.93 11.43
CA PRO A 555 -1.00 14.46 12.66
C PRO A 555 0.27 15.26 12.34
N LEU A 556 0.56 16.30 13.15
CA LEU A 556 1.71 17.20 13.00
C LEU A 556 2.91 16.75 13.84
N SER A 557 2.66 16.03 14.92
CA SER A 557 3.68 15.48 15.81
C SER A 557 3.27 14.11 16.34
N LEU A 558 4.30 13.35 16.74
CA LEU A 558 4.16 12.14 17.53
C LEU A 558 4.82 12.39 18.89
N GLU A 559 4.06 12.23 19.97
CA GLU A 559 4.61 12.20 21.32
C GLU A 559 4.43 10.80 21.91
N LEU A 560 5.50 10.32 22.53
CA LEU A 560 5.56 9.00 23.15
C LEU A 560 5.98 9.20 24.60
N SER A 561 5.35 8.48 25.54
CA SER A 561 5.72 8.57 26.96
C SER A 561 7.20 8.25 27.20
N GLY A 562 7.76 8.69 28.33
CA GLY A 562 9.19 8.53 28.64
C GLY A 562 9.74 7.10 28.61
N GLU A 563 8.87 6.10 28.75
CA GLU A 563 9.18 4.66 28.62
C GLU A 563 9.14 4.16 27.15
N ALA A 564 8.39 4.86 26.29
CA ALA A 564 8.15 4.57 24.87
C ALA A 564 9.26 5.05 23.92
N LYS A 565 10.39 5.55 24.46
CA LYS A 565 11.41 6.30 23.71
C LYS A 565 12.21 5.47 22.69
N ASN A 566 12.07 4.14 22.71
CA ASN A 566 12.76 3.24 21.79
C ASN A 566 11.85 2.87 20.61
N VAL A 567 11.61 3.81 19.70
CA VAL A 567 10.97 3.48 18.42
C VAL A 567 12.05 3.05 17.42
N LEU A 568 11.65 2.12 16.54
CA LEU A 568 12.23 1.84 15.22
C LEU A 568 13.38 0.82 15.20
N GLN A 569 13.00 -0.45 15.26
CA GLN A 569 13.62 -1.38 14.32
C GLN A 569 12.65 -1.48 13.15
N GLY A 570 13.16 -1.44 11.92
CA GLY A 570 12.38 -1.75 10.71
C GLY A 570 11.71 -3.13 10.81
N PRO A 571 10.87 -3.52 9.84
CA PRO A 571 10.08 -4.75 9.91
C PRO A 571 10.93 -5.93 10.40
N ALA A 572 10.45 -6.63 11.43
CA ALA A 572 11.20 -7.65 12.14
C ALA A 572 11.83 -8.69 11.20
N GLU A 573 13.15 -8.61 11.01
CA GLU A 573 13.94 -9.73 10.54
C GLU A 573 13.81 -10.85 11.58
N ARG A 574 13.15 -11.96 11.21
CA ARG A 574 13.28 -13.20 11.96
C ARG A 574 14.75 -13.63 11.89
N ARG A 575 15.51 -13.31 12.94
CA ARG A 575 16.89 -13.75 13.15
C ARG A 575 16.96 -15.29 13.17
N SER A 576 17.48 -15.88 12.10
CA SER A 576 18.30 -17.09 12.22
C SER A 576 19.76 -16.65 12.28
N SER A 577 20.46 -17.06 13.33
CA SER A 577 21.87 -16.76 13.62
C SER A 577 22.80 -17.05 12.44
N THR A 578 23.51 -16.04 11.94
CA THR A 578 24.99 -16.00 11.76
C THR A 578 25.44 -14.67 11.14
N ASP A 579 26.38 -14.03 11.84
CA ASP A 579 27.36 -12.98 11.50
C ASP A 579 27.03 -11.70 10.70
N ALA A 580 27.69 -10.64 11.17
CA ALA A 580 27.49 -9.24 10.88
C ALA A 580 28.03 -8.77 9.52
N SER A 581 27.24 -7.94 8.83
CA SER A 581 27.73 -6.73 8.14
C SER A 581 26.55 -5.79 7.85
N THR A 582 26.80 -4.49 8.00
CA THR A 582 25.89 -3.35 7.80
C THR A 582 24.96 -3.51 6.58
N ILE A 583 23.66 -3.32 6.82
CA ILE A 583 22.59 -3.49 5.83
C ILE A 583 22.51 -2.26 4.92
N ASP A 584 22.74 -2.52 3.64
CA ASP A 584 22.66 -1.60 2.50
C ASP A 584 21.21 -1.52 1.99
N LEU A 585 20.73 -0.33 1.62
CA LEU A 585 19.34 -0.13 1.13
C LEU A 585 19.12 -0.79 -0.24
N ASP A 586 20.19 -1.00 -1.02
CA ASP A 586 20.15 -1.80 -2.26
C ASP A 586 19.79 -3.26 -1.97
N ARG A 587 20.24 -3.80 -0.83
CA ARG A 587 19.85 -5.13 -0.37
C ARG A 587 18.39 -5.22 0.03
N LEU A 588 17.69 -4.12 0.33
CA LEU A 588 16.27 -4.17 0.70
C LEU A 588 15.37 -4.38 -0.52
N SER A 589 15.75 -3.81 -1.67
CA SER A 589 15.10 -4.07 -2.96
C SER A 589 15.45 -5.46 -3.52
N GLU A 590 16.70 -5.89 -3.36
CA GLU A 590 17.10 -7.27 -3.62
C GLU A 590 16.45 -8.23 -2.64
N LEU A 591 16.25 -7.89 -1.36
CA LEU A 591 15.51 -8.69 -0.37
C LEU A 591 14.04 -8.78 -0.74
N LEU A 592 13.39 -7.71 -1.21
CA LEU A 592 12.01 -7.79 -1.67
C LEU A 592 11.89 -8.68 -2.91
N THR A 593 12.86 -8.60 -3.81
CA THR A 593 12.94 -9.44 -5.01
C THR A 593 13.30 -10.89 -4.66
N LEU A 594 14.23 -11.11 -3.72
CA LEU A 594 14.69 -12.41 -3.24
C LEU A 594 13.70 -13.05 -2.27
N VAL A 595 12.89 -12.28 -1.53
CA VAL A 595 11.77 -12.76 -0.73
C VAL A 595 10.61 -13.13 -1.64
N SER A 596 10.36 -12.36 -2.71
CA SER A 596 9.40 -12.73 -3.75
C SER A 596 9.84 -14.01 -4.49
N ILE A 597 11.13 -14.12 -4.83
CA ILE A 597 11.72 -15.33 -5.41
C ILE A 597 11.69 -16.46 -4.38
N ALA A 598 12.14 -16.28 -3.13
CA ALA A 598 12.18 -17.33 -2.11
C ALA A 598 10.78 -17.83 -1.73
N ILE A 599 9.78 -16.95 -1.65
CA ILE A 599 8.37 -17.35 -1.47
C ILE A 599 7.88 -18.12 -2.69
N SER A 600 8.24 -17.70 -3.90
CA SER A 600 7.90 -18.42 -5.14
C SER A 600 8.60 -19.79 -5.21
N THR A 601 9.86 -19.90 -4.79
CA THR A 601 10.64 -21.14 -4.76
C THR A 601 10.17 -22.07 -3.65
N ILE A 602 9.81 -21.54 -2.46
CA ILE A 602 9.20 -22.32 -1.36
C ILE A 602 7.81 -22.80 -1.78
N THR A 603 7.01 -21.97 -2.45
CA THR A 603 5.70 -22.36 -2.98
C THR A 603 5.84 -23.44 -4.06
N LEU A 604 6.83 -23.32 -4.95
CA LEU A 604 7.17 -24.32 -5.97
C LEU A 604 7.70 -25.62 -5.35
N LEU A 605 8.53 -25.55 -4.31
CA LEU A 605 9.02 -26.73 -3.56
C LEU A 605 7.89 -27.45 -2.84
N ILE A 606 7.00 -26.70 -2.16
CA ILE A 606 5.80 -27.25 -1.52
C ILE A 606 4.90 -27.91 -2.57
N TYR A 607 4.71 -27.28 -3.74
CA TYR A 607 3.94 -27.85 -4.84
C TYR A 607 4.56 -29.14 -5.39
N ILE A 608 5.89 -29.20 -5.59
CA ILE A 608 6.61 -30.41 -6.05
C ILE A 608 6.55 -31.55 -5.01
N ILE A 609 6.63 -31.22 -3.72
CA ILE A 609 6.54 -32.20 -2.63
C ILE A 609 5.11 -32.77 -2.56
N LEU A 610 4.09 -31.94 -2.74
CA LEU A 610 2.69 -32.35 -2.76
C LEU A 610 2.31 -33.09 -4.04
N SER A 611 2.93 -32.80 -5.19
CA SER A 611 2.67 -33.51 -6.44
C SER A 611 3.32 -34.90 -6.49
N ARG A 612 4.37 -35.14 -5.69
CA ARG A 612 5.05 -36.45 -5.59
C ARG A 612 4.47 -37.39 -4.54
N SER A 613 3.60 -36.91 -3.64
CA SER A 613 2.98 -37.73 -2.60
C SER A 613 1.69 -38.44 -3.05
N GLY A 614 1.20 -38.19 -4.26
CA GLY A 614 0.11 -38.94 -4.88
C GLY A 614 0.57 -40.30 -5.42
N LYS A 615 0.58 -41.34 -4.57
CA LYS A 615 0.65 -42.74 -5.06
C LYS A 615 -0.67 -43.15 -5.72
N PRO A 616 -0.65 -43.96 -6.80
CA PRO A 616 -1.85 -44.44 -7.46
C PRO A 616 -2.44 -45.64 -6.69
N ASN A 617 -3.69 -45.53 -6.23
CA ASN A 617 -4.46 -46.69 -5.79
C ASN A 617 -4.99 -47.42 -7.02
N GLN A 618 -4.40 -48.58 -7.33
CA GLN A 618 -5.02 -49.61 -8.16
C GLN A 618 -6.20 -50.22 -7.38
N ALA A 619 -7.41 -50.09 -7.92
CA ALA A 619 -8.57 -50.83 -7.45
C ALA A 619 -8.45 -52.31 -7.88
N ARG A 620 -8.66 -53.21 -6.91
CA ARG A 620 -9.02 -54.61 -7.15
C ARG A 620 -10.54 -54.71 -7.38
N HIS A 621 -10.87 -55.58 -8.33
CA HIS A 621 -12.17 -56.09 -8.77
C HIS A 621 -12.97 -55.24 -9.75
#